data_AF-A0A4Y1ZM94-F1
#
_entry.id   AF-A0A4Y1ZM94-F1
#
_cell.length_a   1.000
_cell.length_b   1.000
_cell.length_c   1.000
_cell.angle_alpha   90.00
_cell.angle_beta   90.00
_cell.angle_gamma   90.00
#
_symmetry.space_group_name_H-M   'P 1'
#
loop_
_entity.id
_entity.type
_entity.pdbx_description
1 polymer ?
#
loop_
_entity_poly.entity_id
_entity_poly.type
_entity_poly.pdbx_seq_one_letter_code
_entity_poly.pdbx_strand_id
1 'polypeptide(L)'
;MAAARVLFQHVAKTKPDVYEQILNVIRPHSLENVIHFLQEHLEHSVPDLNIFNQHPHRIPDFCLQFVLAIRKRFPTAGDAFGIHLTCRVTKSNTQSTLDSKHMKTLADTDQNYQL
;
A
#
# COMPACT_ATOMS: atom_id res chain seq x y z
N MET A 1 -5.45 0.28 21.85
CA MET A 1 -3.99 0.29 21.60
C MET A 1 -3.74 -0.63 20.40
N ALA A 2 -3.08 -0.17 19.33
CA ALA A 2 -2.91 -0.97 18.11
C ALA A 2 -2.08 -2.24 18.39
N ALA A 3 -2.56 -3.41 17.97
CA ALA A 3 -1.91 -4.70 18.21
C ALA A 3 -0.50 -4.74 17.62
N ALA A 4 -0.31 -4.17 16.42
CA ALA A 4 1.00 -4.06 15.78
C ALA A 4 2.02 -3.31 16.65
N ARG A 5 1.61 -2.21 17.30
CA ARG A 5 2.50 -1.43 18.18
C ARG A 5 2.88 -2.23 19.43
N VAL A 6 1.97 -3.03 19.97
CA VAL A 6 2.26 -3.92 21.11
C VAL A 6 3.28 -4.99 20.72
N LEU A 7 3.17 -5.57 19.52
CA LEU A 7 4.13 -6.56 19.03
C LEU A 7 5.54 -5.94 18.88
N PHE A 8 5.68 -4.77 18.25
CA PHE A 8 6.99 -4.11 18.14
C PHE A 8 7.58 -3.72 19.50
N GLN A 9 6.75 -3.25 20.45
CA GLN A 9 7.20 -2.98 21.82
C GLN A 9 7.66 -4.25 22.53
N HIS A 10 7.01 -5.38 22.28
CA HIS A 10 7.42 -6.68 22.81
C HIS A 10 8.79 -7.07 22.25
N VAL A 11 9.03 -6.94 20.94
CA VAL A 11 10.32 -7.23 20.31
C VAL A 11 11.43 -6.34 20.87
N ALA A 12 11.18 -5.03 21.03
CA ALA A 12 12.14 -4.10 21.61
C ALA A 12 12.58 -4.49 23.03
N LYS A 13 11.68 -5.11 23.81
CA LYS A 13 11.95 -5.57 25.18
C LYS A 13 12.63 -6.93 25.23
N THR A 14 12.25 -7.87 24.36
CA THR A 14 12.71 -9.27 24.44
C THR A 14 13.95 -9.55 23.60
N LYS A 15 14.09 -8.93 22.43
CA LYS A 15 15.23 -9.07 21.52
C LYS A 15 15.58 -7.72 20.89
N PRO A 16 16.32 -6.85 21.59
CA PRO A 16 16.68 -5.53 21.10
C PRO A 16 17.52 -5.58 19.80
N ASP A 17 18.38 -6.59 19.63
CA ASP A 17 19.19 -6.73 18.40
C ASP A 17 18.31 -6.91 17.15
N VAL A 18 17.23 -7.67 17.26
CA VAL A 18 16.25 -7.87 16.17
C VAL A 18 15.49 -6.57 15.91
N TYR A 19 15.15 -5.83 16.96
CA TYR A 19 14.51 -4.53 16.84
C TYR A 19 15.40 -3.52 16.10
N GLU A 20 16.70 -3.47 16.41
CA GLU A 20 17.65 -2.63 15.67
C GLU A 20 17.78 -3.06 14.20
N GLN A 21 17.80 -4.37 13.91
CA GLN A 21 17.79 -4.86 12.53
C GLN A 21 16.54 -4.41 11.79
N ILE A 22 15.36 -4.50 12.41
CA ILE A 22 14.12 -3.97 11.86
C ILE A 22 14.27 -2.48 11.53
N LEU A 23 14.77 -1.68 12.48
CA LEU A 23 15.00 -0.24 12.28
C LEU A 23 15.97 0.04 11.13
N ASN A 24 17.02 -0.77 10.98
CA ASN A 24 17.97 -0.63 9.87
C ASN A 24 17.35 -0.99 8.52
N VAL A 25 16.49 -2.02 8.46
CA VAL A 25 15.82 -2.45 7.23
C VAL A 25 14.81 -1.41 6.75
N ILE A 26 14.11 -0.74 7.66
CA ILE A 26 13.07 0.23 7.30
C ILE A 26 13.64 1.59 6.90
N ARG A 27 14.91 1.91 7.20
CA ARG A 27 15.50 3.21 6.83
C ARG A 27 15.46 3.41 5.31
N PRO A 28 15.04 4.60 4.82
CA PRO A 28 14.78 5.85 5.55
C PRO A 28 13.33 6.03 6.06
N HIS A 29 12.47 5.02 5.95
CA HIS A 29 11.05 5.11 6.29
C HIS A 29 10.80 5.15 7.80
N SER A 30 9.69 5.76 8.20
CA SER A 30 9.27 5.85 9.59
C SER A 30 8.70 4.51 10.09
N LEU A 31 8.96 4.22 11.37
CA LEU A 31 8.38 3.05 12.05
C LEU A 31 6.84 3.11 12.07
N GLU A 32 6.26 4.31 12.16
CA GLU A 32 4.80 4.49 12.19
C GLU A 32 4.12 3.98 10.91
N ASN A 33 4.73 4.18 9.73
CA ASN A 33 4.19 3.65 8.48
C ASN A 33 4.18 2.11 8.48
N VAL A 34 5.24 1.51 9.00
CA VAL A 34 5.36 0.05 9.14
C VAL A 34 4.35 -0.50 10.14
N ILE A 35 4.12 0.20 11.25
CA ILE A 35 3.09 -0.14 12.24
C ILE A 35 1.71 -0.11 11.57
N HIS A 36 1.42 0.92 10.76
CA HIS A 36 0.15 1.01 10.05
C HIS A 36 -0.05 -0.18 9.09
N PHE A 37 0.94 -0.49 8.25
CA PHE A 37 0.86 -1.64 7.34
C PHE A 37 0.73 -2.97 8.07
N LEU A 38 1.44 -3.15 9.19
CA LEU A 38 1.32 -4.35 9.99
C LEU A 38 -0.08 -4.45 10.61
N GLN A 39 -0.63 -3.34 11.13
CA GLN A 39 -1.96 -3.32 11.72
C GLN A 39 -3.02 -3.71 10.68
N GLU A 40 -2.96 -3.13 9.48
CA GLU A 40 -3.85 -3.48 8.37
C GLU A 40 -3.71 -4.95 7.97
N HIS A 41 -2.48 -5.48 7.92
CA HIS A 41 -2.26 -6.90 7.64
C HIS A 41 -2.85 -7.81 8.73
N LEU A 42 -2.68 -7.47 10.01
CA LEU A 42 -3.25 -8.23 11.12
C LEU A 42 -4.78 -8.27 11.05
N GLU A 43 -5.42 -7.14 10.75
CA GLU A 43 -6.89 -7.07 10.67
C GLU A 43 -7.47 -7.85 9.50
N HIS A 44 -6.79 -7.87 8.35
CA HIS A 44 -7.30 -8.55 7.15
C HIS A 44 -6.88 -10.01 7.03
N SER A 45 -5.70 -10.38 7.57
CA SER A 45 -5.06 -11.66 7.28
C SER A 45 -4.90 -12.56 8.51
N VAL A 46 -5.02 -12.03 9.73
CA VAL A 46 -4.87 -12.83 10.95
C VAL A 46 -6.24 -13.03 11.60
N PRO A 47 -6.81 -14.25 11.53
CA PRO A 47 -8.15 -14.53 12.04
C PRO A 47 -8.24 -14.48 13.57
N ASP A 48 -7.16 -14.78 14.28
CA ASP A 48 -7.08 -14.70 15.74
C ASP A 48 -5.71 -14.19 16.21
N LEU A 49 -5.70 -13.07 16.93
CA LEU A 49 -4.49 -12.47 17.48
C LEU A 49 -3.94 -13.24 18.70
N ASN A 50 -4.72 -14.16 19.29
CA ASN A 50 -4.27 -14.95 20.43
C ASN A 50 -3.11 -15.92 20.07
N ILE A 51 -2.91 -16.19 18.78
CA ILE A 51 -1.76 -16.96 18.27
C ILE A 51 -0.41 -16.39 18.74
N PHE A 52 -0.32 -15.06 18.91
CA PHE A 52 0.90 -14.40 19.39
C PHE A 52 1.15 -14.64 20.89
N ASN A 53 0.09 -14.81 21.68
CA ASN A 53 0.22 -15.18 23.10
C ASN A 53 0.65 -16.64 23.28
N GLN A 54 0.26 -17.52 22.35
CA GLN A 54 0.65 -18.94 22.37
C GLN A 54 2.11 -19.14 21.93
N HIS A 55 2.62 -18.26 21.06
CA HIS A 55 3.97 -18.35 20.51
C HIS A 55 4.78 -17.05 20.68
N PRO A 56 5.00 -16.58 21.92
CA PRO A 56 5.64 -15.28 22.17
C PRO A 56 7.10 -15.25 21.67
N HIS A 57 7.79 -16.38 21.73
CA HIS A 57 9.18 -16.51 21.26
C HIS A 57 9.33 -16.32 19.75
N ARG A 58 8.25 -16.46 18.96
CA ARG A 58 8.25 -16.27 17.50
C ARG A 58 7.90 -14.85 17.07
N ILE A 59 7.44 -14.00 17.99
CA ILE A 59 7.06 -12.61 17.68
C ILE A 59 8.21 -11.84 17.04
N PRO A 60 9.48 -11.89 17.54
CA PRO A 60 10.59 -11.20 16.91
C PRO A 60 10.84 -11.61 15.46
N ASP A 61 10.83 -12.92 15.20
CA ASP A 61 11.08 -13.46 13.87
C ASP A 61 9.95 -13.10 12.91
N PHE A 62 8.69 -13.17 13.37
CA PHE A 62 7.53 -12.74 12.60
C PHE A 62 7.62 -11.26 12.20
N CYS A 63 7.90 -10.36 13.15
CA CYS A 63 8.03 -8.94 12.88
C CYS A 63 9.17 -8.64 11.88
N LEU A 64 10.32 -9.29 12.03
CA LEU A 64 11.44 -9.13 11.12
C LEU A 64 11.10 -9.62 9.70
N GLN A 65 10.50 -10.81 9.58
CA GLN A 65 10.08 -11.37 8.29
C GLN A 65 9.04 -10.50 7.60
N PHE A 66 8.05 -9.99 8.34
CA PHE A 66 7.06 -9.07 7.80
C PHE A 66 7.74 -7.82 7.22
N VAL A 67 8.63 -7.19 8.00
CA VAL A 67 9.38 -6.00 7.59
C VAL A 67 10.22 -6.26 6.34
N LEU A 68 10.92 -7.40 6.27
CA LEU A 68 11.68 -7.81 5.09
C LEU A 68 10.79 -8.04 3.87
N ALA A 69 9.59 -8.59 4.04
CA ALA A 69 8.65 -8.82 2.95
C ALA A 69 8.08 -7.51 2.40
N ILE A 70 7.72 -6.56 3.27
CA ILE A 70 7.20 -5.25 2.86
C ILE A 70 8.30 -4.29 2.38
N ARG A 71 9.58 -4.55 2.68
CA ARG A 71 10.73 -3.77 2.17
C ARG A 71 10.65 -3.54 0.66
N LYS A 72 10.25 -4.56 -0.11
CA LYS A 72 10.10 -4.47 -1.58
C LYS A 72 8.99 -3.53 -2.03
N ARG A 73 8.03 -3.20 -1.15
CA ARG A 73 6.92 -2.28 -1.41
C ARG A 73 7.28 -0.83 -1.06
N PHE A 74 8.37 -0.60 -0.34
CA PHE A 74 8.85 0.74 -0.08
C PHE A 74 9.69 1.24 -1.26
N PRO A 75 9.40 2.43 -1.82
CA PRO A 75 10.20 2.98 -2.89
C PRO A 75 11.61 3.29 -2.37
N THR A 76 12.61 2.67 -2.99
CA THR A 76 14.03 2.90 -2.68
C THR A 76 14.43 4.31 -3.13
N ALA A 77 15.24 5.02 -2.34
CA ALA A 77 15.80 6.30 -2.80
C ALA A 77 16.67 6.07 -4.06
N GLY A 78 16.32 6.72 -5.17
CA GLY A 78 16.96 6.52 -6.48
C GLY A 78 16.20 5.59 -7.43
N ASP A 79 15.15 4.92 -6.95
CA ASP A 79 14.26 4.13 -7.80
C ASP A 79 13.37 5.08 -8.64
N ALA A 80 13.18 4.77 -9.92
CA ALA A 80 12.59 5.68 -10.92
C ALA A 80 11.08 5.96 -10.75
N PHE A 81 10.55 5.82 -9.54
CA PHE A 81 9.14 6.04 -9.20
C PHE A 81 8.68 7.48 -9.50
N GLY A 82 9.54 8.49 -9.29
CA GLY A 82 9.19 9.89 -9.60
C GLY A 82 9.01 10.17 -11.09
N ILE A 83 9.80 9.51 -11.95
CA ILE A 83 9.72 9.66 -13.41
C ILE A 83 8.51 8.90 -13.95
N HIS A 84 8.23 7.69 -13.45
CA HIS A 84 7.07 6.91 -13.91
C HIS A 84 5.72 7.51 -13.51
N LEU A 85 5.61 8.17 -12.35
CA LEU A 85 4.38 8.87 -11.95
C LEU A 85 4.10 10.10 -12.84
N THR A 86 5.11 10.92 -13.11
CA THR A 86 4.96 12.08 -14.00
C THR A 86 4.68 11.66 -15.44
N CYS A 87 5.32 10.59 -15.94
CA CYS A 87 5.03 10.02 -17.25
C CYS A 87 3.65 9.39 -17.37
N ARG A 88 3.10 8.77 -16.30
CA ARG A 88 1.71 8.24 -16.33
C ARG A 88 0.70 9.37 -16.38
N VAL A 89 0.85 10.41 -15.56
CA VAL A 89 -0.05 11.58 -15.53
C VAL A 89 -0.01 12.36 -16.85
N THR A 90 1.16 12.51 -17.46
CA THR A 90 1.30 13.19 -18.77
C THR A 90 0.87 12.33 -19.96
N LYS A 91 1.09 11.01 -19.96
CA LYS A 91 0.56 10.12 -21.00
C LYS A 91 -0.97 10.07 -21.02
N SER A 92 -1.63 10.14 -19.85
CA SER A 92 -3.09 10.28 -19.80
C SER A 92 -3.59 11.60 -20.38
N ASN A 93 -2.77 12.65 -20.38
CA ASN A 93 -3.16 13.98 -20.88
C ASN A 93 -3.08 14.09 -22.41
N THR A 94 -2.21 13.31 -23.07
CA THR A 94 -2.15 13.26 -24.55
C THR A 94 -3.13 12.26 -25.16
N GLN A 95 -3.77 11.41 -24.35
CA GLN A 95 -4.76 10.43 -24.83
C GLN A 95 -6.18 11.02 -24.92
N SER A 96 -6.44 12.22 -24.36
CA SER A 96 -7.80 12.78 -24.30
C SER A 96 -8.19 13.65 -25.50
N THR A 97 -7.42 13.66 -26.58
CA THR A 97 -7.82 14.33 -27.83
C THR A 97 -7.90 13.30 -28.93
N LEU A 98 -9.06 12.66 -29.03
CA LEU A 98 -9.71 12.19 -30.27
C LEU A 98 -11.05 11.54 -29.89
N ASP A 99 -11.85 12.24 -29.07
CA ASP A 99 -13.27 11.93 -29.00
C ASP A 99 -13.87 12.31 -30.36
N SER A 100 -14.23 11.30 -31.13
CA SER A 100 -14.62 11.42 -32.52
C SER A 100 -15.90 12.25 -32.61
N LYS A 101 -15.83 13.43 -33.24
CA LYS A 101 -16.96 14.34 -33.52
C LYS A 101 -17.99 13.77 -34.50
N HIS A 102 -18.44 12.53 -34.30
CA HIS A 102 -19.46 11.87 -35.11
C HIS A 102 -20.55 11.23 -34.26
N MET A 103 -21.07 11.98 -33.29
CA MET A 103 -22.47 11.83 -32.88
C MET A 103 -23.32 12.61 -33.88
N LYS A 104 -23.74 11.93 -34.95
CA LYS A 104 -24.80 12.44 -35.83
C LYS A 104 -26.08 12.51 -34.98
N THR A 105 -26.52 13.74 -34.74
CA THR A 105 -27.82 14.06 -34.15
C THR A 105 -28.92 13.50 -35.04
N LEU A 106 -29.48 12.34 -34.71
CA LEU A 106 -30.74 11.82 -35.27
C LEU A 106 -31.86 12.07 -34.26
N ALA A 107 -32.10 13.34 -33.95
CA ALA A 107 -33.21 13.77 -33.10
C ALA A 107 -34.00 14.92 -33.75
N ASP A 108 -34.02 14.97 -35.09
CA ASP A 108 -34.79 16.01 -35.79
C ASP A 108 -35.11 15.61 -37.25
N THR A 109 -35.89 14.54 -37.45
CA THR A 109 -36.79 14.43 -38.62
C THR A 109 -37.81 13.29 -38.45
N ASP A 110 -38.88 13.55 -37.69
CA ASP A 110 -40.16 12.84 -37.91
C ASP A 110 -41.26 13.91 -38.08
N GLN A 111 -41.18 14.51 -39.27
CA GLN A 111 -42.31 14.75 -40.17
C GLN A 111 -43.57 15.38 -39.59
N ASN A 112 -43.64 16.71 -39.74
CA ASN A 112 -44.86 17.39 -40.14
C ASN A 112 -45.30 16.84 -41.52
N TYR A 113 -46.38 16.04 -41.56
CA TYR A 113 -47.17 15.84 -42.78
C TYR A 113 -48.66 15.96 -42.47
N GLN A 114 -49.28 16.85 -43.23
CA GLN A 114 -50.69 17.21 -43.27
C GLN A 114 -51.59 16.02 -43.63
N LEU A 115 -52.78 15.97 -43.03
CA LEU A 115 -54.09 15.84 -43.68
C LEU A 115 -55.18 16.40 -42.77
#